data_AF-A0A952AKS5-F1
#
_entry.id   AF-A0A952AKS5-F1
#
_cell.length_a   1.000
_cell.length_b   1.000
_cell.length_c   1.000
_cell.angle_alpha   90.00
_cell.angle_beta   90.00
_cell.angle_gamma   90.00
#
_symmetry.space_group_name_H-M   'P 1'
#
loop_
_entity.id
_entity.type
_entity.pdbx_description
1 polymer ?
#
loop_
_entity_poly.entity_id
_entity_poly.type
_entity_poly.pdbx_seq_one_letter_code
_entity_poly.pdbx_strand_id
1 'polypeptide(L)'
;MSITQEQINKLTKNLNKLNPKNEEKLLKSINSLLKYVDLLNEVDTKDINPTINIISKNNNTLRDDYVSSNIASKDLLNCSPQKIIANQIAVNDIMK
;
A
#
# COMPACT_ATOMS: atom_id res chain seq x y z
N MET A 1 -12.87 18.98 -3.61
CA MET A 1 -12.53 18.15 -4.78
C MET A 1 -13.60 17.09 -5.04
N SER A 2 -13.72 16.62 -6.29
CA SER A 2 -14.60 15.50 -6.67
C SER A 2 -13.90 14.61 -7.69
N ILE A 3 -14.15 13.30 -7.63
CA ILE A 3 -13.64 12.31 -8.60
C ILE A 3 -14.76 11.80 -9.50
N THR A 4 -14.36 11.34 -10.70
CA THR A 4 -15.26 10.78 -11.73
C THR A 4 -15.25 9.25 -11.71
N GLN A 5 -16.24 8.64 -12.35
CA GLN A 5 -16.34 7.18 -12.49
C GLN A 5 -15.13 6.58 -13.22
N GLU A 6 -14.61 7.25 -14.25
CA GLU A 6 -13.42 6.81 -14.98
C GLU A 6 -12.18 6.75 -14.08
N GLN A 7 -12.02 7.72 -13.18
CA GLN A 7 -10.92 7.74 -12.22
C GLN A 7 -11.04 6.59 -11.21
N ILE A 8 -12.25 6.23 -10.80
CA ILE A 8 -12.48 5.05 -9.96
C ILE A 8 -12.12 3.77 -10.70
N ASN A 9 -12.51 3.63 -11.97
CA ASN A 9 -12.16 2.45 -12.77
C ASN A 9 -10.65 2.32 -12.96
N LYS A 10 -9.96 3.46 -13.10
CA LYS A 10 -8.49 3.47 -13.11
C LYS A 10 -7.90 3.04 -11.77
N LEU A 11 -8.48 3.47 -10.65
CA LEU A 11 -8.04 3.08 -9.31
C LEU A 11 -8.29 1.59 -9.03
N THR A 12 -9.48 1.06 -9.33
CA THR A 12 -9.83 -0.37 -9.15
C THR A 12 -8.93 -1.27 -9.98
N LYS A 13 -8.58 -0.87 -11.21
CA LYS A 13 -7.65 -1.61 -12.06
C LYS A 13 -6.22 -1.67 -11.50
N ASN A 14 -5.74 -0.58 -10.90
CA ASN A 14 -4.38 -0.53 -10.34
C ASN A 14 -4.30 -1.14 -8.93
N LEU A 15 -5.42 -1.15 -8.19
CA LEU A 15 -5.51 -1.68 -6.84
C LEU A 15 -6.16 -3.06 -6.87
N ASN A 16 -5.32 -4.11 -6.87
CA ASN A 16 -5.69 -5.52 -7.03
C ASN A 16 -6.79 -6.07 -6.08
N LYS A 17 -7.18 -5.33 -5.03
CA LYS A 17 -8.20 -5.74 -4.04
C LYS A 17 -9.49 -4.92 -4.08
N LEU A 18 -9.58 -3.87 -4.90
CA LEU A 18 -10.85 -3.16 -5.08
C LEU A 18 -11.68 -3.89 -6.13
N ASN A 19 -12.50 -4.84 -5.68
CA ASN A 19 -13.60 -5.37 -6.49
C ASN A 19 -14.93 -4.81 -5.94
N PRO A 20 -15.33 -3.60 -6.34
CA PRO A 20 -16.55 -2.99 -5.83
C PRO A 20 -17.76 -3.79 -6.31
N LYS A 21 -18.49 -4.42 -5.37
CA LYS A 21 -19.84 -4.96 -5.65
C LYS A 21 -20.83 -3.88 -6.10
N ASN A 22 -20.54 -2.61 -5.78
CA ASN A 22 -21.34 -1.45 -6.16
C ASN A 22 -20.41 -0.23 -6.33
N GLU A 23 -20.09 0.12 -7.57
CA GLU A 23 -19.21 1.25 -7.89
C GLU A 23 -19.83 2.61 -7.54
N GLU A 24 -21.14 2.79 -7.67
CA GLU A 24 -21.81 4.06 -7.36
C GLU A 24 -21.74 4.39 -5.87
N LYS A 25 -21.92 3.38 -5.02
CA LYS A 25 -21.78 3.54 -3.56
C LYS A 25 -20.34 3.89 -3.19
N LEU A 26 -19.37 3.30 -3.87
CA LEU A 26 -17.94 3.59 -3.69
C LEU A 26 -17.64 5.04 -4.11
N LEU A 27 -18.13 5.47 -5.28
CA LEU A 27 -18.01 6.84 -5.78
C LEU A 27 -18.56 7.85 -4.79
N LYS A 28 -19.78 7.63 -4.29
CA LYS A 28 -20.40 8.52 -3.31
C LYS A 28 -19.58 8.60 -2.01
N SER A 29 -19.10 7.46 -1.52
CA SER A 29 -18.34 7.39 -0.27
C SER A 29 -16.98 8.09 -0.40
N ILE A 30 -16.26 7.88 -1.51
CA ILE A 30 -14.96 8.54 -1.75
C ILE A 30 -15.15 10.03 -1.94
N ASN A 31 -16.17 10.47 -2.69
CA ASN A 31 -16.45 11.89 -2.86
C ASN A 31 -16.81 12.58 -1.53
N SER A 32 -17.54 11.91 -0.63
CA SER A 32 -17.79 12.44 0.72
C SER A 32 -16.51 12.53 1.55
N LEU A 33 -15.62 11.54 1.47
CA LEU A 33 -14.35 11.56 2.19
C LEU A 33 -13.42 12.65 1.67
N LEU A 34 -13.34 12.86 0.35
CA LEU A 34 -12.54 13.94 -0.24
C LEU A 34 -13.03 15.32 0.20
N LYS A 35 -14.36 15.53 0.28
CA LYS A 35 -14.93 16.77 0.83
C LYS A 35 -14.55 17.00 2.29
N TYR A 36 -14.44 15.94 3.08
CA TYR A 36 -13.98 16.06 4.46
C TYR A 36 -12.48 16.40 4.53
N VAL A 37 -11.66 15.81 3.66
CA VAL A 37 -10.22 16.11 3.57
C VAL A 37 -9.97 17.55 3.07
N ASP A 38 -10.88 18.12 2.27
CA ASP A 38 -10.77 19.51 1.81
C ASP A 38 -10.70 20.52 2.98
N LEU A 39 -11.22 20.17 4.17
CA LEU A 39 -11.12 21.00 5.38
C LEU A 39 -9.66 21.28 5.79
N LEU A 40 -8.72 20.40 5.43
CA LEU A 40 -7.31 20.60 5.70
C LEU A 40 -6.71 21.78 4.90
N ASN A 41 -7.36 22.21 3.81
CA ASN A 41 -6.93 23.37 3.02
C ASN A 41 -7.21 24.72 3.72
N GLU A 42 -8.01 24.74 4.79
CA GLU A 42 -8.27 25.94 5.57
C GLU A 42 -7.07 26.35 6.44
N VAL A 43 -6.14 25.41 6.67
CA VAL A 43 -4.92 25.63 7.45
C VAL A 43 -3.79 26.07 6.53
N ASP A 44 -3.15 27.19 6.85
CA ASP A 44 -1.99 27.67 6.09
C ASP A 44 -0.76 26.79 6.38
N THR A 45 -0.18 26.24 5.30
CA THR A 45 0.97 25.32 5.36
C THR A 45 2.12 25.77 4.45
N LYS A 46 2.11 27.00 3.92
CA LYS A 46 3.10 27.47 2.93
C LYS A 46 4.54 27.48 3.44
N ASP A 47 4.75 27.84 4.70
CA ASP A 47 6.08 28.04 5.29
C ASP A 47 6.46 26.95 6.32
N ILE A 48 5.76 25.80 6.31
CA ILE A 48 6.07 24.68 7.20
C ILE A 48 6.65 23.49 6.42
N ASN A 49 7.69 22.88 6.96
CA ASN A 49 8.25 21.66 6.40
C ASN A 49 7.35 20.45 6.74
N PRO A 50 7.13 19.51 5.80
CA PRO A 50 6.39 18.28 6.09
C PRO A 50 7.06 17.45 7.18
N THR A 51 6.26 16.90 8.10
CA THR A 51 6.76 15.99 9.14
C THR A 51 7.07 14.62 8.54
N ILE A 52 8.36 14.26 8.46
CA ILE A 52 8.81 12.97 7.90
C ILE A 52 8.77 11.86 8.95
N ASN A 53 9.26 12.13 10.15
CA ASN A 53 9.24 11.22 11.29
C ASN A 53 9.09 12.04 12.57
N ILE A 54 8.40 11.49 13.58
CA ILE A 54 8.23 12.13 14.88
C ILE A 54 9.53 12.01 15.70
N ILE A 55 10.28 10.93 15.49
CA ILE A 55 11.56 10.72 16.14
C ILE A 55 12.61 11.54 15.39
N SER A 56 13.25 12.47 16.10
CA SER A 56 14.36 13.30 15.63
C SER A 56 15.66 12.48 15.45
N LYS A 57 15.61 11.42 14.65
CA LYS A 57 16.80 10.75 14.14
C LYS A 57 17.20 11.44 12.85
N ASN A 58 18.24 12.26 12.96
CA ASN A 58 18.73 13.06 11.84
C ASN A 58 19.68 12.28 10.91
N ASN A 59 19.99 11.02 11.25
CA ASN A 59 21.00 10.23 10.56
C ASN A 59 20.41 8.93 10.04
N ASN A 60 20.85 8.52 8.85
CA ASN A 60 20.52 7.23 8.26
C ASN A 60 20.96 6.12 9.22
N THR A 61 20.05 5.21 9.55
CA THR A 61 20.40 4.01 10.34
C THR A 61 21.07 3.02 9.39
N LEU A 62 22.39 2.92 9.46
CA LEU A 62 23.17 1.96 8.69
C LEU A 62 23.15 0.59 9.39
N ARG A 63 23.20 -0.47 8.60
CA ARG A 63 23.37 -1.86 9.07
C ARG A 63 24.84 -2.25 8.86
N ASP A 64 25.48 -2.85 9.85
CA ASP A 64 26.84 -3.37 9.69
C ASP A 64 26.85 -4.58 8.75
N ASP A 65 27.98 -4.79 8.08
CA ASP A 65 28.14 -5.86 7.09
C ASP A 65 28.48 -7.21 7.74
N TYR A 66 27.53 -7.76 8.49
CA TYR A 66 27.60 -9.11 9.04
C TYR A 66 26.53 -10.01 8.42
N VAL A 67 26.83 -11.31 8.33
CA VAL A 67 25.87 -12.35 7.95
C VAL A 67 25.09 -12.77 9.20
N SER A 68 23.78 -12.52 9.22
CA SER A 68 22.87 -13.08 10.23
C SER A 68 22.38 -14.47 9.81
N SER A 69 22.10 -15.33 10.78
CA SER A 69 21.79 -16.76 10.60
C SER A 69 20.69 -17.08 9.57
N ASN A 70 20.82 -18.27 8.96
CA ASN A 70 19.84 -18.85 8.07
C ASN A 70 18.59 -19.27 8.84
N ILE A 71 17.47 -18.59 8.59
CA ILE A 71 16.14 -19.05 9.00
C ILE A 71 15.87 -20.39 8.31
N ALA A 72 15.34 -21.37 9.06
CA ALA A 72 15.02 -22.68 8.50
C ALA A 72 13.99 -22.54 7.37
N SER A 73 14.31 -23.01 6.16
CA SER A 73 13.45 -22.86 4.98
C SER A 73 12.05 -23.45 5.18
N LYS A 74 11.90 -24.46 6.03
CA LYS A 74 10.63 -25.11 6.33
C LYS A 74 9.65 -24.18 7.06
N ASP A 75 10.15 -23.38 8.00
CA ASP A 75 9.31 -22.46 8.79
C ASP A 75 8.79 -21.31 7.92
N LEU A 76 9.63 -20.81 7.02
CA LEU A 76 9.25 -19.77 6.04
C LEU A 76 8.19 -20.27 5.05
N LEU A 77 8.34 -21.50 4.55
CA LEU A 77 7.39 -22.08 3.62
C LEU A 77 6.02 -22.34 4.26
N ASN A 78 5.96 -22.62 5.56
CA ASN A 78 4.72 -22.82 6.30
C ASN A 78 3.89 -21.52 6.45
N CYS A 79 4.48 -20.35 6.25
CA CYS A 79 3.75 -19.07 6.28
C CYS A 79 2.97 -18.78 4.99
N SER A 80 3.19 -19.56 3.92
CA SER A 80 2.56 -19.32 2.62
C SER A 80 1.27 -20.12 2.45
N PRO A 81 0.17 -19.49 1.99
CA PRO A 81 -1.06 -20.20 1.64
C PRO A 81 -1.00 -20.91 0.27
N GLN A 82 0.10 -20.75 -0.47
CA GLN A 82 0.26 -21.30 -1.83
C GLN A 82 0.81 -22.73 -1.80
N LYS A 83 0.64 -23.45 -2.91
CA LYS A 83 1.21 -24.80 -3.06
C LYS A 83 2.73 -24.75 -3.02
N ILE A 84 3.33 -25.67 -2.28
CA ILE A 84 4.78 -25.83 -2.21
C ILE A 84 5.18 -26.93 -3.19
N ILE A 85 6.02 -26.61 -4.17
CA ILE A 85 6.56 -27.56 -5.17
C ILE A 85 8.08 -27.45 -5.13
N ALA A 86 8.77 -28.58 -5.00
CA ALA A 86 10.24 -28.63 -4.95
C ALA A 86 10.88 -27.64 -3.93
N ASN A 87 10.29 -27.53 -2.73
CA ASN A 87 10.74 -26.61 -1.66
C ASN A 87 10.67 -25.11 -2.04
N GLN A 88 9.77 -24.75 -2.96
CA GLN A 88 9.52 -23.38 -3.41
C GLN A 88 8.03 -23.05 -3.40
N ILE A 89 7.70 -21.77 -3.30
CA ILE A 89 6.33 -21.26 -3.38
C ILE A 89 5.92 -21.23 -4.86
N ALA A 90 4.95 -22.04 -5.26
CA ALA A 90 4.42 -22.02 -6.61
C ALA A 90 3.51 -20.79 -6.80
N VAL A 91 3.79 -20.01 -7.84
CA VAL A 91 2.93 -18.92 -8.31
C VAL A 91 2.52 -19.20 -9.75
N ASN A 92 1.39 -18.63 -10.16
CA ASN A 92 0.95 -18.72 -11.55
C ASN A 92 1.94 -17.96 -12.45
N ASP A 93 2.25 -18.54 -13.60
CA ASP A 93 3.00 -17.83 -14.64
C ASP A 93 2.18 -16.62 -15.13
N ILE A 94 2.81 -15.46 -15.19
CA ILE A 94 2.19 -14.18 -15.57
C ILE A 94 2.63 -13.77 -16.97
N MET A 95 3.18 -14.68 -17.78
CA MET A 95 3.40 -14.38 -19.20
C MET A 95 2.05 -14.14 -19.90
N LYS A 96 1.81 -12.85 -20.20
CA LYS A 96 0.84 -12.33 -21.15
C LYS A 96 1.59 -11.83 -22.37
#